data_AF-A0A928JCD6-F1
#
_entry.id   AF-A0A928JCD6-F1
#
_cell.length_a   1.000
_cell.length_b   1.000
_cell.length_c   1.000
_cell.angle_alpha   90.00
_cell.angle_beta   90.00
_cell.angle_gamma   90.00
#
_symmetry.space_group_name_H-M   'P 1'
#
loop_
_entity.id
_entity.type
_entity.pdbx_description
1 polymer ?
#
loop_
_entity_poly.entity_id
_entity_poly.type
_entity_poly.pdbx_seq_one_letter_code
_entity_poly.pdbx_strand_id
1 'polypeptide(L)'
;MDGPGEWTMLNPQEFEIKQWEAEVLIASFLKLTRSGTITWECLEYSPPMLIETDDLFISHELVAKTEYEGIPYLAEVSDTMDVKTGKGHIDLSVTIGDEPESREEALDRYITFFPEKQTVEFVNLLFLMLEDDITNSPAWSAARYSAQRFSPGVATAPLSTLGRNLFEQRQALAFHQICTDEVVRNSLLEEQASAACGPRPQCCCFSGHRPEKLSATESEVRTWLEEKIENAVRDGFTTFISGMSRGVDLWAGVVVLNLKTEGLPIRLVCASPFPGFESGWAKRWKTMYHDLLATADIVVYISPSYSRSCFQKRNRWMVDRSSRLIAVYNGISGGTRNTIDYARKQGCEVIL
;
A
#
# COMPACT_ATOMS: atom_id res chain seq x y z
N MET A 1 -18.54 18.09 43.84
CA MET A 1 -17.67 18.72 42.84
C MET A 1 -16.29 18.67 43.44
N ASP A 2 -15.46 17.76 42.97
CA ASP A 2 -14.01 17.83 43.12
C ASP A 2 -13.44 17.33 41.78
N GLY A 3 -12.57 18.14 41.19
CA GLY A 3 -12.19 18.07 39.77
C GLY A 3 -11.32 16.87 39.41
N PRO A 4 -10.97 16.71 38.10
CA PRO A 4 -10.05 15.67 37.66
C PRO A 4 -8.67 15.94 38.27
N GLY A 5 -8.18 14.97 39.05
CA GLY A 5 -6.87 15.04 39.69
C GLY A 5 -5.76 15.24 38.67
N GLU A 6 -4.84 16.14 38.98
CA GLU A 6 -3.62 16.40 38.21
C GLU A 6 -2.80 15.10 38.05
N TRP A 7 -2.56 14.72 36.80
CA TRP A 7 -1.68 13.60 36.43
C TRP A 7 -0.25 13.93 36.84
N THR A 8 0.23 13.34 37.93
CA THR A 8 1.64 13.37 38.27
C THR A 8 2.34 12.31 37.42
N MET A 9 3.09 12.72 36.41
CA MET A 9 4.00 11.85 35.66
C MET A 9 5.07 11.34 36.65
N LEU A 10 4.93 10.09 37.10
CA LEU A 10 5.98 9.41 37.84
C LEU A 10 7.21 9.26 36.95
N ASN A 11 8.39 9.50 37.53
CA ASN A 11 9.67 9.57 36.83
C ASN A 11 10.06 8.17 36.30
N PRO A 12 10.25 7.95 34.98
CA PRO A 12 10.57 6.64 34.38
C PRO A 12 11.90 6.00 34.83
N GLN A 13 12.70 6.71 35.65
CA GLN A 13 14.09 6.35 35.94
C GLN A 13 14.29 5.33 37.07
N GLU A 14 13.25 4.90 37.79
CA GLU A 14 13.44 4.00 38.95
C GLU A 14 13.40 2.51 38.61
N PHE A 15 13.00 2.11 37.39
CA PHE A 15 12.84 0.70 36.99
C PHE A 15 13.26 0.41 35.54
N GLU A 16 14.34 1.03 35.04
CA GLU A 16 14.90 0.68 33.72
C GLU A 16 15.62 -0.68 33.79
N ILE A 17 14.97 -1.74 33.28
CA ILE A 17 15.72 -2.86 32.70
C ILE A 17 16.68 -2.25 31.69
N LYS A 18 17.97 -2.57 31.82
CA LYS A 18 18.96 -1.92 30.96
C LYS A 18 18.71 -2.37 29.52
N GLN A 19 18.81 -1.46 28.57
CA GLN A 19 18.56 -1.74 27.14
C GLN A 19 19.25 -3.04 26.63
N TRP A 20 20.46 -3.33 27.11
CA TRP A 20 21.19 -4.57 26.75
C TRP A 20 20.52 -5.86 27.29
N GLU A 21 19.83 -5.82 28.42
CA GLU A 21 19.11 -6.98 28.98
C GLU A 21 17.89 -7.30 28.13
N ALA A 22 17.19 -6.28 27.65
CA ALA A 22 16.13 -6.43 26.65
C ALA A 22 16.70 -7.04 25.34
N GLU A 23 17.79 -6.50 24.79
CA GLU A 23 18.44 -7.05 23.59
C GLU A 23 18.82 -8.53 23.74
N VAL A 24 19.36 -8.94 24.89
CA VAL A 24 19.71 -10.34 25.16
C VAL A 24 18.46 -11.21 25.26
N LEU A 25 17.38 -10.71 25.87
CA LEU A 25 16.14 -11.44 26.01
C LEU A 25 15.47 -11.68 24.65
N ILE A 26 15.34 -10.65 23.80
CA ILE A 26 14.73 -10.79 22.47
C ILE A 26 15.57 -11.71 21.57
N ALA A 27 16.91 -11.62 21.63
CA ALA A 27 17.80 -12.53 20.92
C ALA A 27 17.62 -13.99 21.37
N SER A 28 17.39 -14.20 22.67
CA SER A 28 17.17 -15.51 23.26
C SER A 28 15.82 -16.09 22.82
N PHE A 29 14.73 -15.32 22.91
CA PHE A 29 13.44 -15.75 22.38
C PHE A 29 13.50 -16.06 20.90
N LEU A 30 14.10 -15.19 20.09
CA LEU A 30 14.29 -15.43 18.67
C LEU A 30 15.00 -16.77 18.41
N LYS A 31 16.08 -17.05 19.13
CA LYS A 31 16.83 -18.31 18.99
C LYS A 31 16.01 -19.52 19.43
N LEU A 32 15.38 -19.45 20.60
CA LEU A 32 14.60 -20.55 21.17
C LEU A 32 13.40 -20.87 20.28
N THR A 33 12.64 -19.86 19.85
CA THR A 33 11.52 -20.00 18.92
C THR A 33 11.97 -20.59 17.58
N ARG A 34 13.06 -20.08 16.99
CA ARG A 34 13.61 -20.64 15.72
C ARG A 34 14.00 -22.11 15.82
N SER A 35 14.52 -22.51 16.98
CA SER A 35 14.91 -23.90 17.23
C SER A 35 13.74 -24.83 17.52
N GLY A 36 12.53 -24.29 17.76
CA GLY A 36 11.38 -25.05 18.25
C GLY A 36 11.48 -25.48 19.70
N THR A 37 12.43 -24.91 20.47
CA THR A 37 12.58 -25.20 21.91
C THR A 37 11.41 -24.64 22.71
N ILE A 38 10.87 -23.49 22.27
CA ILE A 38 9.64 -22.91 22.79
C ILE A 38 8.63 -22.77 21.66
N THR A 39 7.36 -22.93 22.01
CA THR A 39 6.22 -22.73 21.12
C THR A 39 5.31 -21.67 21.69
N TRP A 40 4.77 -20.84 20.81
CA TRP A 40 3.85 -19.78 21.19
C TRP A 40 2.41 -20.22 20.96
N GLU A 41 1.50 -19.74 21.79
CA GLU A 41 0.06 -19.89 21.64
C GLU A 41 -0.56 -18.50 21.46
N CYS A 42 -1.40 -18.33 20.44
CA CYS A 42 -2.16 -17.10 20.24
C CYS A 42 -3.27 -17.01 21.29
N LEU A 43 -3.20 -16.00 22.17
CA LEU A 43 -4.25 -15.73 23.16
C LEU A 43 -5.33 -14.80 22.61
N GLU A 44 -4.89 -13.69 22.05
CA GLU A 44 -5.77 -12.67 21.51
C GLU A 44 -5.19 -12.12 20.20
N TYR A 45 -6.08 -11.80 19.28
CA TYR A 45 -5.73 -11.12 18.05
C TYR A 45 -6.76 -10.04 17.74
N SER A 46 -6.29 -8.80 17.71
CA SER A 46 -7.06 -7.65 17.21
C SER A 46 -6.77 -7.53 15.72
N PRO A 47 -7.74 -7.87 14.85
CA PRO A 47 -7.52 -7.93 13.42
C PRO A 47 -7.24 -6.57 12.77
N PRO A 48 -6.65 -6.57 11.56
CA PRO A 48 -6.49 -5.40 10.71
C PRO A 48 -7.66 -4.42 10.73
N MET A 49 -7.46 -3.25 11.35
CA MET A 49 -8.41 -2.15 11.33
C MET A 49 -7.83 -0.93 10.63
N LEU A 50 -8.67 -0.29 9.83
CA LEU A 50 -8.41 1.05 9.33
C LEU A 50 -9.06 2.05 10.29
N ILE A 51 -8.28 3.01 10.79
CA ILE A 51 -8.68 3.98 11.80
C ILE A 51 -8.58 5.37 11.16
N GLU A 52 -9.73 6.03 10.98
CA GLU A 52 -9.82 7.40 10.44
C GLU A 52 -10.09 8.36 11.62
N THR A 53 -9.05 9.11 12.01
CA THR A 53 -9.12 10.27 12.91
C THR A 53 -8.74 11.53 12.11
N ASP A 54 -7.95 12.46 12.67
CA ASP A 54 -7.28 13.51 11.87
C ASP A 54 -6.26 12.90 10.88
N ASP A 55 -5.72 11.74 11.25
CA ASP A 55 -4.83 10.92 10.44
C ASP A 55 -5.45 9.56 10.12
N LEU A 56 -4.81 8.84 9.20
CA LEU A 56 -5.32 7.58 8.69
C LEU A 56 -4.31 6.48 8.98
N PHE A 57 -4.69 5.53 9.83
CA PHE A 57 -3.81 4.44 10.26
C PHE A 57 -4.40 3.08 9.93
N ILE A 58 -3.52 2.15 9.61
CA ILE A 58 -3.79 0.72 9.67
C ILE A 58 -3.18 0.21 10.98
N SER A 59 -3.93 -0.57 11.76
CA SER A 59 -3.44 -1.15 13.01
C SER A 59 -3.90 -2.61 13.18
N HIS A 60 -3.09 -3.44 13.82
CA HIS A 60 -3.49 -4.73 14.37
C HIS A 60 -2.67 -5.06 15.62
N GLU A 61 -3.18 -5.98 16.44
CA GLU A 61 -2.51 -6.39 17.67
C GLU A 61 -2.53 -7.91 17.82
N LEU A 62 -1.47 -8.47 18.39
CA LEU A 62 -1.31 -9.88 18.67
C LEU A 62 -0.84 -10.04 20.12
N VAL A 63 -1.53 -10.88 20.88
CA VAL A 63 -1.09 -11.33 22.20
C VAL A 63 -0.79 -12.81 22.12
N ALA A 64 0.45 -13.18 22.38
CA ALA A 64 0.91 -14.56 22.37
C ALA A 64 1.54 -14.92 23.71
N LYS A 65 1.37 -16.16 24.16
CA LYS A 65 2.05 -16.67 25.36
C LYS A 65 2.99 -17.82 25.04
N THR A 66 3.99 -17.99 25.89
CA THR A 66 4.84 -19.18 25.96
C THR A 66 5.19 -19.47 27.41
N GLU A 67 5.73 -20.65 27.69
CA GLU A 67 6.37 -20.97 28.96
C GLU A 67 7.81 -21.43 28.68
N TYR A 68 8.77 -20.97 29.48
CA TYR A 68 10.15 -21.44 29.43
C TYR A 68 10.69 -21.64 30.85
N GLU A 69 11.22 -22.84 31.12
CA GLU A 69 11.71 -23.24 32.45
C GLU A 69 10.69 -23.02 33.60
N GLY A 70 9.39 -23.20 33.32
CA GLY A 70 8.31 -23.02 34.29
C GLY A 70 7.92 -21.56 34.53
N ILE A 71 8.44 -20.62 33.74
CA ILE A 71 8.11 -19.20 33.79
C ILE A 71 7.22 -18.87 32.58
N PRO A 72 5.98 -18.40 32.80
CA PRO A 72 5.15 -17.91 31.70
C PRO A 72 5.70 -16.60 31.14
N TYR A 73 5.48 -16.36 29.86
CA TYR A 73 5.79 -15.11 29.18
C TYR A 73 4.65 -14.73 28.27
N LEU A 74 4.25 -13.47 28.32
CA LEU A 74 3.28 -12.86 27.41
C LEU A 74 4.02 -11.93 26.47
N ALA A 75 3.81 -12.05 25.16
CA ALA A 75 4.29 -11.11 24.16
C ALA A 75 3.08 -10.37 23.58
N GLU A 76 3.06 -9.05 23.70
CA GLU A 76 2.05 -8.19 23.07
C GLU A 76 2.73 -7.42 21.94
N VAL A 77 2.16 -7.54 20.74
CA VAL A 77 2.62 -6.85 19.54
C VAL A 77 1.52 -5.89 19.11
N SER A 78 1.89 -4.63 18.87
CA SER A 78 1.01 -3.65 18.24
C SER A 78 1.73 -3.08 17.02
N ASP A 79 1.16 -3.29 15.83
CA ASP A 79 1.66 -2.66 14.61
C ASP A 79 0.72 -1.54 14.19
N THR A 80 1.29 -0.40 13.86
CA THR A 80 0.56 0.74 13.29
C THR A 80 1.25 1.23 12.03
N MET A 81 0.48 1.67 11.03
CA MET A 81 1.01 2.27 9.81
C MET A 81 0.15 3.44 9.37
N ASP A 82 0.77 4.61 9.23
CA ASP A 82 0.15 5.76 8.57
C ASP A 82 -0.02 5.45 7.07
N VAL A 83 -1.26 5.48 6.59
CA VAL A 83 -1.62 5.15 5.21
C VAL A 83 -1.18 6.23 4.22
N LYS A 84 -1.12 7.50 4.65
CA LYS A 84 -0.72 8.64 3.81
C LYS A 84 0.78 8.63 3.60
N THR A 85 1.55 8.43 4.67
CA THR A 85 3.03 8.48 4.62
C THR A 85 3.65 7.12 4.36
N GLY A 86 2.94 6.03 4.66
CA GLY A 86 3.48 4.69 4.65
C GLY A 86 4.55 4.47 5.72
N LYS A 87 4.58 5.26 6.80
CA LYS A 87 5.47 4.99 7.93
C LYS A 87 4.75 4.06 8.89
N GLY A 88 5.37 2.93 9.19
CA GLY A 88 4.89 2.04 10.22
C GLY A 88 5.77 2.02 11.45
N HIS A 89 5.16 1.59 12.54
CA HIS A 89 5.71 1.50 13.87
C HIS A 89 5.27 0.16 14.47
N ILE A 90 6.22 -0.54 15.08
CA ILE A 90 5.98 -1.75 15.87
C ILE A 90 6.26 -1.38 17.31
N ASP A 91 5.35 -1.76 18.18
CA ASP A 91 5.61 -1.89 19.61
C ASP A 91 5.55 -3.38 19.96
N LEU A 92 6.62 -3.89 20.57
CA LEU A 92 6.63 -5.22 21.17
C LEU A 92 6.86 -5.02 22.66
N SER A 93 6.06 -5.68 23.46
CA SER A 93 6.32 -5.82 24.88
C SER A 93 6.30 -7.27 25.31
N VAL A 94 7.07 -7.57 26.34
CA VAL A 94 7.05 -8.88 26.98
C VAL A 94 6.80 -8.72 28.47
N THR A 95 5.78 -9.41 28.97
CA THR A 95 5.47 -9.52 30.40
C THR A 95 5.99 -10.86 30.93
N ILE A 96 6.73 -10.82 32.05
CA ILE A 96 7.27 -12.02 32.71
C ILE A 96 6.29 -12.54 33.77
N GLY A 97 5.75 -13.73 33.52
CA GLY A 97 4.83 -14.48 34.37
C GLY A 97 3.35 -14.27 34.01
N ASP A 98 2.44 -14.49 34.96
CA ASP A 98 1.00 -14.36 34.71
C ASP A 98 0.58 -12.91 34.36
N GLU A 99 -0.59 -12.78 33.72
CA GLU A 99 -1.18 -11.50 33.38
C GLU A 99 -1.36 -10.65 34.66
N PRO A 100 -0.82 -9.41 34.71
CA PRO A 100 -0.80 -8.62 35.92
C PRO A 100 -2.21 -8.16 36.30
N GLU A 101 -2.57 -8.25 37.59
CA GLU A 101 -3.90 -7.85 38.07
C GLU A 101 -4.07 -6.32 38.13
N SER A 102 -2.96 -5.56 37.98
CA SER A 102 -2.97 -4.10 37.98
C SER A 102 -1.84 -3.50 37.14
N ARG A 103 -2.01 -2.23 36.74
CA ARG A 103 -0.98 -1.47 36.00
C ARG A 103 0.32 -1.29 36.80
N GLU A 104 0.23 -1.18 38.12
CA GLU A 104 1.42 -1.07 38.99
C GLU A 104 2.22 -2.37 39.02
N GLU A 105 1.54 -3.53 39.05
CA GLU A 105 2.18 -4.84 38.95
C GLU A 105 2.80 -5.09 37.56
N ALA A 106 2.16 -4.58 36.51
CA ALA A 106 2.67 -4.68 35.16
C ALA A 106 4.04 -4.00 35.02
N LEU A 107 4.26 -2.83 35.65
CA LEU A 107 5.49 -2.04 35.48
C LEU A 107 6.76 -2.78 35.91
N ASP A 108 6.69 -3.66 36.90
CA ASP A 108 7.84 -4.46 37.38
C ASP A 108 8.13 -5.68 36.49
N ARG A 109 7.22 -6.02 35.57
CA ARG A 109 7.24 -7.26 34.77
C ARG A 109 7.28 -7.00 33.27
N TYR A 110 7.08 -5.75 32.84
CA TYR A 110 6.97 -5.33 31.44
C TYR A 110 8.32 -4.91 30.86
N ILE A 111 8.65 -5.46 29.69
CA ILE A 111 9.83 -5.09 28.92
C ILE A 111 9.35 -4.59 27.56
N THR A 112 9.54 -3.31 27.27
CA THR A 112 9.21 -2.74 25.96
C THR A 112 10.42 -2.77 25.03
N PHE A 113 10.21 -3.19 23.80
CA PHE A 113 11.22 -3.32 22.76
C PHE A 113 10.92 -2.35 21.63
N PHE A 114 11.90 -1.53 21.31
CA PHE A 114 11.82 -0.67 20.13
C PHE A 114 12.14 -1.45 18.85
N PRO A 115 11.66 -0.98 17.68
CA PRO A 115 11.83 -1.66 16.41
C PRO A 115 13.30 -1.65 15.96
N GLU A 116 14.02 -2.70 16.36
CA GLU A 116 15.35 -3.06 15.86
C GLU A 116 15.28 -4.37 15.08
N LYS A 117 16.36 -4.71 14.35
CA LYS A 117 16.40 -5.87 13.46
C LYS A 117 15.94 -7.18 14.14
N GLN A 118 16.35 -7.42 15.39
CA GLN A 118 15.98 -8.64 16.11
C GLN A 118 14.52 -8.65 16.56
N THR A 119 13.99 -7.51 17.02
CA THR A 119 12.57 -7.32 17.34
C THR A 119 11.71 -7.64 16.13
N VAL A 120 12.02 -7.05 14.98
CA VAL A 120 11.30 -7.29 13.71
C VAL A 120 11.42 -8.76 13.30
N GLU A 121 12.59 -9.38 13.40
CA GLU A 121 12.79 -10.80 13.07
C GLU A 121 11.99 -11.74 13.99
N PHE A 122 11.87 -11.40 15.27
CA PHE A 122 11.11 -12.18 16.25
C PHE A 122 9.61 -12.07 16.03
N VAL A 123 9.10 -10.86 15.83
CA VAL A 123 7.67 -10.63 15.57
C VAL A 123 7.25 -11.30 14.26
N ASN A 124 8.05 -11.20 13.19
CA ASN A 124 7.82 -11.95 11.95
C ASN A 124 7.69 -13.46 12.19
N LEU A 125 8.52 -14.01 13.08
CA LEU A 125 8.47 -15.44 13.41
C LEU A 125 7.22 -15.81 14.20
N LEU A 126 6.76 -14.95 15.12
CA LEU A 126 5.48 -15.14 15.82
C LEU A 126 4.32 -15.18 14.83
N PHE A 127 4.23 -14.20 13.93
CA PHE A 127 3.18 -14.17 12.91
C PHE A 127 3.25 -15.36 11.96
N LEU A 128 4.45 -15.80 11.58
CA LEU A 128 4.62 -17.01 10.76
C LEU A 128 4.12 -18.27 11.47
N MET A 129 4.42 -18.42 12.76
CA MET A 129 4.02 -19.60 13.53
C MET A 129 2.53 -19.63 13.83
N LEU A 130 1.94 -18.46 14.09
CA LEU A 130 0.57 -18.31 14.57
C LEU A 130 -0.41 -17.94 13.45
N GLU A 131 0.02 -17.90 12.18
CA GLU A 131 -0.82 -17.43 11.06
C GLU A 131 -2.13 -18.20 10.95
N ASP A 132 -2.10 -19.52 11.09
CA ASP A 132 -3.29 -20.35 11.05
C ASP A 132 -4.22 -20.08 12.25
N ASP A 133 -3.66 -19.96 13.46
CA ASP A 133 -4.44 -19.67 14.67
C ASP A 133 -5.10 -18.28 14.60
N ILE A 134 -4.33 -17.28 14.15
CA ILE A 134 -4.76 -15.90 13.96
C ILE A 134 -5.89 -15.84 12.94
N THR A 135 -5.67 -16.39 11.74
CA THR A 135 -6.60 -16.23 10.61
C THR A 135 -7.87 -17.07 10.76
N ASN A 136 -7.80 -18.18 11.51
CA ASN A 136 -8.97 -19.01 11.83
C ASN A 136 -9.71 -18.57 13.11
N SER A 137 -9.20 -17.56 13.83
CA SER A 137 -9.85 -17.05 15.03
C SER A 137 -11.26 -16.47 14.75
N PRO A 138 -12.17 -16.55 15.74
CA PRO A 138 -13.46 -15.85 15.66
C PRO A 138 -13.28 -14.34 15.50
N ALA A 139 -12.24 -13.76 16.09
CA ALA A 139 -11.92 -12.34 15.99
C ALA A 139 -11.63 -11.95 14.53
N TRP A 140 -10.82 -12.73 13.80
CA TRP A 140 -10.56 -12.50 12.37
C TRP A 140 -11.86 -12.54 11.55
N SER A 141 -12.72 -13.53 11.80
CA SER A 141 -13.97 -13.70 11.06
C SER A 141 -15.02 -12.63 11.41
N ALA A 142 -15.04 -12.17 12.65
CA ALA A 142 -15.89 -11.09 13.12
C ALA A 142 -15.36 -9.71 12.69
N ALA A 143 -14.06 -9.61 12.44
CA ALA A 143 -13.45 -8.43 11.84
C ALA A 143 -14.14 -8.16 10.51
N ARG A 144 -14.80 -7.02 10.45
CA ARG A 144 -15.10 -6.41 9.17
C ARG A 144 -13.97 -5.42 8.98
N TYR A 145 -13.06 -5.67 8.03
CA TYR A 145 -12.22 -4.60 7.47
C TYR A 145 -13.19 -3.56 6.90
N SER A 146 -13.65 -2.64 7.75
CA SER A 146 -15.06 -2.23 7.70
C SER A 146 -15.36 -1.44 6.43
N ALA A 147 -16.01 -2.09 5.47
CA ALA A 147 -16.37 -1.52 4.18
C ALA A 147 -17.47 -0.43 4.26
N GLN A 148 -17.68 0.24 5.40
CA GLN A 148 -18.87 1.09 5.60
C GLN A 148 -18.67 2.42 6.37
N ARG A 149 -17.46 2.86 6.68
CA ARG A 149 -17.29 4.16 7.40
C ARG A 149 -16.29 5.14 6.85
N PHE A 150 -15.49 4.75 5.86
CA PHE A 150 -14.41 5.61 5.38
C PHE A 150 -14.86 6.59 4.31
N SER A 151 -14.23 7.76 4.31
CA SER A 151 -14.37 8.67 3.19
C SER A 151 -13.94 8.00 1.86
N PRO A 152 -14.58 8.29 0.71
CA PRO A 152 -14.34 7.56 -0.55
C PRO A 152 -12.87 7.51 -1.03
N GLY A 153 -12.10 8.56 -0.74
CA GLY A 153 -10.66 8.61 -1.07
C GLY A 153 -9.79 7.70 -0.20
N VAL A 154 -10.21 7.45 1.04
CA VAL A 154 -9.52 6.58 2.00
C VAL A 154 -9.74 5.11 1.67
N ALA A 155 -10.96 4.74 1.29
CA ALA A 155 -11.32 3.38 0.91
C ALA A 155 -10.56 2.88 -0.34
N THR A 156 -10.19 3.81 -1.22
CA THR A 156 -9.56 3.55 -2.53
C THR A 156 -8.04 3.77 -2.55
N ALA A 157 -7.44 4.19 -1.43
CA ALA A 157 -5.99 4.33 -1.35
C ALA A 157 -5.30 2.97 -1.59
N PRO A 158 -4.14 2.93 -2.28
CA PRO A 158 -3.46 1.66 -2.60
C PRO A 158 -3.14 0.81 -1.38
N LEU A 159 -2.68 1.42 -0.28
CA LEU A 159 -2.37 0.72 0.97
C LEU A 159 -3.63 0.22 1.70
N SER A 160 -4.72 0.99 1.71
CA SER A 160 -6.01 0.51 2.24
C SER A 160 -6.52 -0.69 1.44
N THR A 161 -6.35 -0.67 0.12
CA THR A 161 -6.76 -1.78 -0.75
C THR A 161 -5.88 -3.01 -0.55
N LEU A 162 -4.56 -2.80 -0.38
CA LEU A 162 -3.63 -3.87 -0.07
C LEU A 162 -3.95 -4.52 1.28
N GLY A 163 -4.11 -3.73 2.34
CA GLY A 163 -4.48 -4.23 3.66
C GLY A 163 -5.78 -5.05 3.63
N ARG A 164 -6.79 -4.58 2.89
CA ARG A 164 -8.04 -5.32 2.67
C ARG A 164 -7.82 -6.65 1.99
N ASN A 165 -7.06 -6.67 0.89
CA ASN A 165 -6.81 -7.88 0.12
C ASN A 165 -6.06 -8.92 0.94
N LEU A 166 -5.02 -8.52 1.70
CA LEU A 166 -4.28 -9.41 2.59
C LEU A 166 -5.19 -9.98 3.69
N PHE A 167 -6.09 -9.15 4.24
CA PHE A 167 -7.08 -9.59 5.22
C PHE A 167 -8.06 -10.63 4.64
N GLU A 168 -8.63 -10.35 3.46
CA GLU A 168 -9.56 -11.25 2.77
C GLU A 168 -8.89 -12.57 2.35
N GLN A 169 -7.61 -12.53 2.01
CA GLN A 169 -6.79 -13.69 1.63
C GLN A 169 -6.18 -14.43 2.83
N ARG A 170 -6.49 -14.01 4.07
CA ARG A 170 -5.97 -14.64 5.31
C ARG A 170 -4.43 -14.66 5.37
N GLN A 171 -3.79 -13.54 5.03
CA GLN A 171 -2.32 -13.39 5.06
C GLN A 171 -1.90 -12.47 6.21
N ALA A 172 -1.92 -12.97 7.44
CA ALA A 172 -1.61 -12.20 8.63
C ALA A 172 -0.14 -11.77 8.68
N LEU A 173 0.79 -12.65 8.26
CA LEU A 173 2.21 -12.32 8.22
C LEU A 173 2.50 -11.21 7.19
N ALA A 174 1.95 -11.32 5.99
CA ALA A 174 2.11 -10.29 4.97
C ALA A 174 1.56 -8.95 5.46
N PHE A 175 0.44 -8.97 6.19
CA PHE A 175 -0.11 -7.78 6.79
C PHE A 175 0.82 -7.14 7.83
N HIS A 176 1.41 -7.94 8.72
CA HIS A 176 2.45 -7.45 9.63
C HIS A 176 3.62 -6.83 8.85
N GLN A 177 4.13 -7.53 7.83
CA GLN A 177 5.28 -7.10 7.05
C GLN A 177 5.06 -5.79 6.29
N ILE A 178 3.84 -5.48 5.83
CA ILE A 178 3.61 -4.19 5.16
C ILE A 178 3.80 -3.00 6.11
N CYS A 179 3.56 -3.17 7.42
CA CYS A 179 3.80 -2.12 8.40
C CYS A 179 5.30 -1.89 8.61
N THR A 180 6.12 -2.92 8.48
CA THR A 180 7.48 -2.95 9.05
C THR A 180 8.59 -2.97 8.00
N ASP A 181 8.29 -3.47 6.82
CA ASP A 181 9.22 -3.62 5.70
C ASP A 181 8.72 -2.86 4.47
N GLU A 182 9.35 -1.72 4.19
CA GLU A 182 9.06 -0.90 3.02
C GLU A 182 9.31 -1.64 1.69
N VAL A 183 10.30 -2.54 1.64
CA VAL A 183 10.62 -3.31 0.43
C VAL A 183 9.51 -4.31 0.13
N VAL A 184 9.10 -5.09 1.13
CA VAL A 184 7.99 -6.05 1.00
C VAL A 184 6.71 -5.32 0.63
N ARG A 185 6.39 -4.22 1.32
CA ARG A 185 5.19 -3.41 1.04
C ARG A 185 5.17 -2.88 -0.39
N ASN A 186 6.28 -2.31 -0.86
CA ASN A 186 6.34 -1.81 -2.23
C ASN A 186 6.22 -2.94 -3.26
N SER A 187 6.81 -4.11 -3.00
CA SER A 187 6.63 -5.30 -3.86
C SER A 187 5.17 -5.72 -3.94
N LEU A 188 4.49 -5.86 -2.81
CA LEU A 188 3.08 -6.27 -2.76
C LEU A 188 2.15 -5.22 -3.39
N LEU A 189 2.42 -3.93 -3.21
CA LEU A 189 1.71 -2.86 -3.92
C LEU A 189 1.88 -2.97 -5.45
N GLU A 190 3.10 -3.28 -5.91
CA GLU A 190 3.39 -3.46 -7.33
C GLU A 190 2.73 -4.71 -7.92
N GLU A 191 2.69 -5.81 -7.16
CA GLU A 191 2.01 -7.05 -7.49
C GLU A 191 0.49 -6.83 -7.58
N GLN A 192 -0.11 -6.18 -6.58
CA GLN A 192 -1.52 -5.82 -6.60
C GLN A 192 -1.85 -4.97 -7.83
N ALA A 193 -1.03 -3.94 -8.10
CA ALA A 193 -1.23 -3.08 -9.25
C ALA A 193 -1.05 -3.85 -10.57
N SER A 194 -0.17 -4.86 -10.61
CA SER A 194 0.03 -5.74 -11.77
C SER A 194 -1.14 -6.69 -11.99
N ALA A 195 -1.60 -7.36 -10.93
CA ALA A 195 -2.77 -8.25 -10.97
C ALA A 195 -4.01 -7.49 -11.42
N ALA A 196 -4.15 -6.24 -10.95
CA ALA A 196 -5.23 -5.37 -11.35
C ALA A 196 -5.16 -5.02 -12.85
N CYS A 197 -3.99 -4.81 -13.45
CA CYS A 197 -3.88 -4.47 -14.88
C CYS A 197 -4.28 -5.62 -15.83
N GLY A 198 -4.36 -6.87 -15.38
CA GLY A 198 -4.58 -8.01 -16.29
C GLY A 198 -3.34 -8.35 -17.13
N PRO A 199 -3.42 -9.32 -18.05
CA PRO A 199 -2.25 -9.84 -18.74
C PRO A 199 -1.67 -8.83 -19.74
N ARG A 200 -0.34 -8.63 -19.73
CA ARG A 200 0.40 -7.69 -20.59
C ARG A 200 -0.03 -7.68 -22.08
N PRO A 201 -0.30 -8.83 -22.74
CA PRO A 201 -0.78 -8.86 -24.12
C PRO A 201 -2.11 -8.13 -24.39
N GLN A 202 -2.93 -7.90 -23.36
CA GLN A 202 -4.23 -7.22 -23.47
C GLN A 202 -4.19 -5.75 -23.01
N CYS A 203 -3.01 -5.27 -22.62
CA CYS A 203 -2.83 -3.95 -22.04
C CYS A 203 -2.19 -2.98 -23.03
N CYS A 204 -2.83 -1.83 -23.21
CA CYS A 204 -2.34 -0.71 -24.00
C CYS A 204 -2.08 0.48 -23.07
N CYS A 205 -0.95 1.18 -23.20
CA CYS A 205 -0.72 2.43 -22.48
C CYS A 205 -0.64 3.62 -23.42
N PHE A 206 -0.73 4.82 -22.83
CA PHE A 206 -0.65 6.08 -23.54
C PHE A 206 0.61 6.85 -23.17
N SER A 207 1.10 7.64 -24.12
CA SER A 207 2.04 8.72 -23.82
C SER A 207 1.83 9.88 -24.78
N GLY A 208 2.10 11.10 -24.34
CA GLY A 208 2.05 12.20 -25.29
C GLY A 208 2.50 13.51 -24.71
N HIS A 209 2.55 14.50 -25.58
CA HIS A 209 2.96 15.84 -25.19
C HIS A 209 1.90 16.57 -24.36
N ARG A 210 2.37 17.56 -23.59
CA ARG A 210 1.50 18.56 -22.99
C ARG A 210 0.84 19.40 -24.08
N PRO A 211 -0.36 19.96 -23.85
CA PRO A 211 -1.09 20.77 -24.82
C PRO A 211 -0.24 21.88 -25.48
N GLU A 212 0.58 22.59 -24.71
CA GLU A 212 1.44 23.68 -25.20
C GLU A 212 2.59 23.23 -26.12
N LYS A 213 2.83 21.92 -26.24
CA LYS A 213 3.83 21.33 -27.13
C LYS A 213 3.20 20.71 -28.39
N LEU A 214 1.88 20.75 -28.50
CA LEU A 214 1.14 20.21 -29.65
C LEU A 214 0.78 21.36 -30.60
N SER A 215 0.89 21.10 -31.90
CA SER A 215 0.38 21.99 -32.95
C SER A 215 -1.10 21.75 -33.25
N ALA A 216 -1.60 20.56 -32.91
CA ALA A 216 -3.00 20.16 -33.09
C ALA A 216 -3.86 20.61 -31.92
N THR A 217 -5.13 20.87 -32.21
CA THR A 217 -6.16 21.18 -31.21
C THR A 217 -6.52 19.95 -30.39
N GLU A 218 -7.10 20.18 -29.21
CA GLU A 218 -7.63 19.10 -28.37
C GLU A 218 -8.65 18.22 -29.11
N SER A 219 -9.50 18.82 -29.95
CA SER A 219 -10.51 18.06 -30.70
C SER A 219 -9.86 17.09 -31.69
N GLU A 220 -8.87 17.55 -32.46
CA GLU A 220 -8.16 16.72 -33.42
C GLU A 220 -7.43 15.56 -32.73
N VAL A 221 -6.74 15.84 -31.62
CA VAL A 221 -6.03 14.81 -30.85
C VAL A 221 -6.99 13.77 -30.28
N ARG A 222 -8.17 14.19 -29.79
CA ARG A 222 -9.18 13.25 -29.29
C ARG A 222 -9.74 12.37 -30.39
N THR A 223 -9.98 12.89 -31.59
CA THR A 223 -10.41 12.09 -32.75
C THR A 223 -9.36 11.05 -33.12
N TRP A 224 -8.07 11.40 -33.13
CA TRP A 224 -7.00 10.43 -33.39
C TRP A 224 -6.93 9.35 -32.31
N LEU A 225 -7.03 9.76 -31.04
CA LEU A 225 -7.02 8.84 -29.91
C LEU A 225 -8.20 7.87 -29.98
N GLU A 226 -9.41 8.35 -30.26
CA GLU A 226 -10.61 7.53 -30.41
C GLU A 226 -10.42 6.46 -31.49
N GLU A 227 -9.98 6.85 -32.69
CA GLU A 227 -9.69 5.91 -33.78
C GLU A 227 -8.65 4.85 -33.35
N LYS A 228 -7.54 5.25 -32.72
CA LYS A 228 -6.49 4.31 -32.31
C LYS A 228 -6.89 3.42 -31.14
N ILE A 229 -7.70 3.93 -30.21
CA ILE A 229 -8.22 3.17 -29.09
C ILE A 229 -9.22 2.13 -29.59
N GLU A 230 -10.16 2.49 -30.47
CA GLU A 230 -11.08 1.54 -31.08
C GLU A 230 -10.35 0.44 -31.87
N ASN A 231 -9.31 0.81 -32.63
CA ASN A 231 -8.45 -0.17 -33.30
C ASN A 231 -7.82 -1.14 -32.29
N ALA A 232 -7.30 -0.64 -31.16
CA ALA A 232 -6.75 -1.49 -30.11
C ALA A 232 -7.83 -2.40 -29.48
N VAL A 233 -9.04 -1.91 -29.25
CA VAL A 233 -10.14 -2.76 -28.75
C VAL A 233 -10.44 -3.90 -29.73
N ARG A 234 -10.49 -3.59 -31.03
CA ARG A 234 -10.68 -4.60 -32.09
C ARG A 234 -9.55 -5.63 -32.14
N ASP A 235 -8.34 -5.22 -31.83
CA ASP A 235 -7.16 -6.09 -31.71
C ASP A 235 -7.13 -6.92 -30.40
N GLY A 236 -8.15 -6.82 -29.56
CA GLY A 236 -8.30 -7.61 -28.33
C GLY A 236 -7.72 -6.97 -27.07
N PHE A 237 -7.36 -5.69 -27.11
CA PHE A 237 -6.94 -4.96 -25.92
C PHE A 237 -8.16 -4.61 -25.06
N THR A 238 -8.13 -5.02 -23.79
CA THR A 238 -9.23 -4.82 -22.83
C THR A 238 -8.85 -3.86 -21.71
N THR A 239 -7.58 -3.46 -21.61
CA THR A 239 -7.10 -2.62 -20.51
C THR A 239 -6.25 -1.48 -21.04
N PHE A 240 -6.61 -0.26 -20.63
CA PHE A 240 -5.95 0.96 -21.07
C PHE A 240 -5.36 1.71 -19.90
N ILE A 241 -4.06 1.98 -19.95
CA ILE A 241 -3.30 2.61 -18.87
C ILE A 241 -3.00 4.06 -19.23
N SER A 242 -3.63 4.98 -18.52
CA SER A 242 -3.35 6.42 -18.62
C SER A 242 -2.26 6.82 -17.65
N GLY A 243 -1.37 7.67 -18.15
CA GLY A 243 -0.33 8.33 -17.38
C GLY A 243 -0.76 9.48 -16.48
N MET A 244 -2.06 9.81 -16.50
CA MET A 244 -2.70 10.83 -15.67
C MET A 244 -2.04 12.21 -15.72
N SER A 245 -1.54 12.54 -16.89
CA SER A 245 -0.63 13.64 -17.12
C SER A 245 -1.33 14.65 -18.04
N ARG A 246 -1.34 15.95 -17.71
CA ARG A 246 -2.01 16.99 -18.51
C ARG A 246 -1.80 16.86 -20.03
N GLY A 247 -2.90 16.94 -20.79
CA GLY A 247 -2.92 16.74 -22.25
C GLY A 247 -3.31 15.32 -22.62
N VAL A 248 -2.50 14.71 -23.49
CA VAL A 248 -2.79 13.42 -24.15
C VAL A 248 -3.18 12.31 -23.18
N ASP A 249 -2.48 12.15 -22.05
CA ASP A 249 -2.80 11.07 -21.11
C ASP A 249 -4.22 11.24 -20.51
N LEU A 250 -4.63 12.47 -20.16
CA LEU A 250 -5.98 12.72 -19.65
C LEU A 250 -7.03 12.63 -20.75
N TRP A 251 -6.75 13.16 -21.94
CA TRP A 251 -7.67 13.06 -23.07
C TRP A 251 -7.92 11.61 -23.48
N ALA A 252 -6.87 10.78 -23.53
CA ALA A 252 -7.00 9.35 -23.80
C ALA A 252 -7.80 8.65 -22.70
N GLY A 253 -7.58 8.99 -21.42
CA GLY A 253 -8.39 8.48 -20.31
C GLY A 253 -9.88 8.77 -20.48
N VAL A 254 -10.23 10.01 -20.88
CA VAL A 254 -11.63 10.40 -21.13
C VAL A 254 -12.21 9.63 -22.32
N VAL A 255 -11.44 9.42 -23.39
CA VAL A 255 -11.90 8.65 -24.56
C VAL A 255 -12.18 7.19 -24.17
N VAL A 256 -11.29 6.55 -23.41
CA VAL A 256 -11.51 5.18 -22.88
C VAL A 256 -12.77 5.13 -22.02
N LEU A 257 -12.97 6.13 -21.14
CA LEU A 257 -14.16 6.20 -20.30
C LEU A 257 -15.44 6.27 -21.13
N ASN A 258 -15.46 7.13 -22.16
CA ASN A 258 -16.61 7.29 -23.05
C ASN A 258 -16.97 5.97 -23.75
N LEU A 259 -15.98 5.32 -24.35
CA LEU A 259 -16.14 4.03 -25.02
C LEU A 259 -16.62 2.93 -24.05
N LYS A 260 -16.14 2.95 -22.80
CA LYS A 260 -16.63 2.06 -21.74
C LYS A 260 -18.09 2.33 -21.40
N THR A 261 -18.50 3.60 -21.28
CA THR A 261 -19.91 3.97 -21.05
C THR A 261 -20.84 3.62 -22.21
N GLU A 262 -20.30 3.51 -23.42
CA GLU A 262 -21.01 3.01 -24.61
C GLU A 262 -21.15 1.47 -24.63
N GLY A 263 -20.61 0.79 -23.61
CA GLY A 263 -20.78 -0.65 -23.39
C GLY A 263 -19.61 -1.51 -23.86
N LEU A 264 -18.48 -0.93 -24.28
CA LEU A 264 -17.30 -1.73 -24.57
C LEU A 264 -16.73 -2.36 -23.28
N PRO A 265 -16.38 -3.65 -23.29
CA PRO A 265 -15.89 -4.38 -22.11
C PRO A 265 -14.41 -4.07 -21.84
N ILE A 266 -14.10 -2.80 -21.60
CA ILE A 266 -12.74 -2.29 -21.41
C ILE A 266 -12.57 -1.66 -20.03
N ARG A 267 -11.33 -1.60 -19.58
CA ARG A 267 -10.95 -1.07 -18.26
C ARG A 267 -9.99 0.10 -18.40
N LEU A 268 -10.17 1.10 -17.54
CA LEU A 268 -9.26 2.23 -17.40
C LEU A 268 -8.41 2.06 -16.14
N VAL A 269 -7.09 2.11 -16.31
CA VAL A 269 -6.12 2.18 -15.22
C VAL A 269 -5.49 3.56 -15.21
N CYS A 270 -5.58 4.25 -14.09
CA CYS A 270 -4.99 5.56 -13.86
C CYS A 270 -3.66 5.41 -13.11
N ALA A 271 -2.53 5.51 -13.82
CA ALA A 271 -1.19 5.45 -13.25
C ALA A 271 -0.66 6.87 -12.99
N SER A 272 -0.92 7.40 -11.79
CA SER A 272 -0.44 8.71 -11.36
C SER A 272 0.99 8.63 -10.81
N PRO A 273 1.89 9.59 -11.12
CA PRO A 273 3.25 9.60 -10.59
C PRO A 273 3.33 9.64 -9.06
N PHE A 274 2.50 10.44 -8.38
CA PHE A 274 2.44 10.58 -6.92
C PHE A 274 1.17 11.33 -6.49
N PRO A 275 0.73 11.23 -5.22
CA PRO A 275 -0.41 11.98 -4.69
C PRO A 275 -0.24 13.50 -4.80
N GLY A 276 -1.25 14.21 -5.29
CA GLY A 276 -1.21 15.67 -5.46
C GLY A 276 -0.38 16.15 -6.66
N PHE A 277 -0.10 15.28 -7.62
CA PHE A 277 0.60 15.61 -8.87
C PHE A 277 -0.05 16.77 -9.66
N GLU A 278 -1.36 16.89 -9.56
CA GLU A 278 -2.20 17.90 -10.21
C GLU A 278 -2.31 19.23 -9.45
N SER A 279 -1.75 19.33 -8.24
CA SER A 279 -1.92 20.45 -7.29
C SER A 279 -1.62 21.83 -7.89
N GLY A 280 -0.67 21.93 -8.83
CA GLY A 280 -0.31 23.18 -9.52
C GLY A 280 -1.10 23.50 -10.79
N TRP A 281 -2.08 22.68 -11.19
CA TRP A 281 -2.77 22.85 -12.49
C TRP A 281 -3.96 23.80 -12.42
N ALA A 282 -4.34 24.36 -13.58
CA ALA A 282 -5.57 25.12 -13.72
C ALA A 282 -6.81 24.24 -13.43
N LYS A 283 -7.89 24.86 -12.92
CA LYS A 283 -9.11 24.17 -12.44
C LYS A 283 -9.63 23.11 -13.40
N ARG A 284 -9.72 23.41 -14.69
CA ARG A 284 -10.21 22.47 -15.73
C ARG A 284 -9.43 21.15 -15.74
N TRP A 285 -8.11 21.19 -15.57
CA TRP A 285 -7.27 19.99 -15.58
C TRP A 285 -7.38 19.19 -14.30
N LYS A 286 -7.51 19.87 -13.16
CA LYS A 286 -7.78 19.23 -11.86
C LYS A 286 -9.11 18.49 -11.89
N THR A 287 -10.17 19.14 -12.38
CA THR A 287 -11.50 18.52 -12.54
C THR A 287 -11.40 17.25 -13.39
N MET A 288 -10.85 17.33 -14.61
CA MET A 288 -10.68 16.16 -15.48
C MET A 288 -9.85 15.03 -14.83
N TYR A 289 -8.79 15.38 -14.11
CA TYR A 289 -7.95 14.41 -13.41
C TYR A 289 -8.74 13.69 -12.30
N HIS A 290 -9.46 14.43 -11.45
CA HIS A 290 -10.26 13.84 -10.37
C HIS A 290 -11.46 13.04 -10.89
N ASP A 291 -12.11 13.49 -11.96
CA ASP A 291 -13.21 12.75 -12.58
C ASP A 291 -12.72 11.38 -13.10
N LEU A 292 -11.55 11.34 -13.74
CA LEU A 292 -10.93 10.08 -14.16
C LEU A 292 -10.55 9.20 -12.97
N LEU A 293 -9.95 9.76 -11.91
CA LEU A 293 -9.63 8.98 -10.71
C LEU A 293 -10.89 8.38 -10.06
N ALA A 294 -12.00 9.12 -10.04
CA ALA A 294 -13.25 8.68 -9.42
C ALA A 294 -13.97 7.58 -10.21
N THR A 295 -13.68 7.45 -11.50
CA THR A 295 -14.42 6.57 -12.42
C THR A 295 -13.57 5.44 -13.02
N ALA A 296 -12.25 5.50 -12.84
CA ALA A 296 -11.34 4.44 -13.27
C ALA A 296 -11.60 3.13 -12.52
N ASP A 297 -11.32 2.01 -13.20
CA ASP A 297 -11.38 0.70 -12.57
C ASP A 297 -10.28 0.56 -11.51
N ILE A 298 -9.10 1.13 -11.78
CA ILE A 298 -7.91 1.02 -10.95
C ILE A 298 -7.18 2.34 -10.92
N VAL A 299 -6.81 2.79 -9.72
CA VAL A 299 -5.92 3.93 -9.50
C VAL A 299 -4.63 3.46 -8.84
N VAL A 300 -3.49 3.82 -9.42
CA VAL A 300 -2.17 3.49 -8.90
C VAL A 300 -1.34 4.75 -8.77
N TYR A 301 -0.79 4.99 -7.58
CA TYR A 301 0.24 6.01 -7.36
C TYR A 301 1.61 5.34 -7.37
N ILE A 302 2.46 5.69 -8.33
CA ILE A 302 3.75 4.99 -8.57
C ILE A 302 4.85 5.39 -7.58
N SER A 303 4.70 6.53 -6.91
CA SER A 303 5.63 6.98 -5.89
C SER A 303 4.85 7.64 -4.76
N PRO A 304 5.30 7.50 -3.50
CA PRO A 304 4.60 8.09 -2.35
C PRO A 304 4.64 9.62 -2.38
N SER A 305 5.66 10.19 -3.00
CA SER A 305 5.86 11.64 -3.12
C SER A 305 6.67 11.99 -4.37
N TYR A 306 6.79 13.30 -4.64
CA TYR A 306 7.60 13.80 -5.74
C TYR A 306 9.07 13.40 -5.58
N SER A 307 9.65 12.87 -6.66
CA SER A 307 11.09 12.73 -6.82
C SER A 307 11.52 13.04 -8.24
N ARG A 308 12.80 13.29 -8.49
CA ARG A 308 13.31 13.49 -9.86
C ARG A 308 13.02 12.31 -10.79
N SER A 309 12.83 11.11 -10.22
CA SER A 309 12.65 9.86 -10.98
C SER A 309 11.19 9.43 -11.14
N CYS A 310 10.22 10.00 -10.40
CA CYS A 310 8.86 9.46 -10.31
C CYS A 310 8.14 9.40 -11.67
N PHE A 311 8.38 10.37 -12.56
CA PHE A 311 7.80 10.36 -13.90
C PHE A 311 8.35 9.22 -14.77
N GLN A 312 9.65 8.96 -14.68
CA GLN A 312 10.27 7.88 -15.44
C GLN A 312 9.88 6.52 -14.88
N LYS A 313 9.82 6.37 -13.55
CA LYS A 313 9.29 5.17 -12.88
C LYS A 313 7.88 4.87 -13.37
N ARG A 314 6.99 5.87 -13.37
CA ARG A 314 5.63 5.74 -13.90
C ARG A 314 5.62 5.32 -15.38
N ASN A 315 6.41 5.96 -16.24
CA ASN A 315 6.44 5.61 -17.66
C ASN A 315 6.91 4.16 -17.89
N ARG A 316 7.95 3.72 -17.16
CA ARG A 316 8.42 2.33 -17.24
C ARG A 316 7.36 1.36 -16.74
N TRP A 317 6.75 1.64 -15.59
CA TRP A 317 5.70 0.82 -15.01
C TRP A 317 4.54 0.56 -15.98
N MET A 318 4.10 1.60 -16.72
CA MET A 318 3.07 1.47 -17.76
C MET A 318 3.54 0.60 -18.92
N VAL A 319 4.73 0.89 -19.47
CA VAL A 319 5.29 0.16 -20.62
C VAL A 319 5.57 -1.30 -20.28
N ASP A 320 6.08 -1.60 -19.09
CA ASP A 320 6.39 -2.95 -18.61
C ASP A 320 5.12 -3.79 -18.40
N ARG A 321 3.94 -3.15 -18.37
CA ARG A 321 2.62 -3.81 -18.30
C ARG A 321 1.83 -3.78 -19.59
N SER A 322 2.32 -3.13 -20.65
CA SER A 322 1.62 -3.02 -21.92
C SER A 322 2.36 -3.68 -23.07
N SER A 323 1.61 -4.30 -23.98
CA SER A 323 2.13 -4.80 -25.25
C SER A 323 1.97 -3.79 -26.39
N ARG A 324 1.17 -2.73 -26.20
CA ARG A 324 1.03 -1.60 -27.11
C ARG A 324 1.13 -0.25 -26.39
N LEU A 325 1.76 0.72 -27.05
CA LEU A 325 1.83 2.12 -26.67
C LEU A 325 1.22 2.95 -27.81
N ILE A 326 0.14 3.69 -27.52
CA ILE A 326 -0.38 4.72 -28.42
C ILE A 326 0.22 6.06 -27.97
N ALA A 327 0.97 6.73 -28.84
CA ALA A 327 1.71 7.93 -28.48
C ALA A 327 1.51 9.11 -29.43
N VAL A 328 1.00 10.23 -28.91
CA VAL A 328 0.88 11.49 -29.66
C VAL A 328 2.16 12.30 -29.52
N TYR A 329 2.97 12.30 -30.57
CA TYR A 329 4.37 12.73 -30.53
C TYR A 329 4.75 13.61 -31.73
N ASN A 330 5.45 14.71 -31.47
CA ASN A 330 5.82 15.69 -32.52
C ASN A 330 7.29 15.56 -33.00
N GLY A 331 8.03 14.54 -32.57
CA GLY A 331 9.44 14.34 -32.96
C GLY A 331 10.48 15.02 -32.06
N ILE A 332 10.08 15.86 -31.10
CA ILE A 332 11.01 16.61 -30.24
C ILE A 332 11.47 15.79 -29.02
N SER A 333 12.65 16.07 -28.47
CA SER A 333 13.12 15.42 -27.23
C SER A 333 12.21 15.70 -26.03
N GLY A 334 12.04 14.71 -25.15
CA GLY A 334 11.31 14.87 -23.89
C GLY A 334 10.81 13.55 -23.32
N GLY A 335 9.95 13.63 -22.30
CA GLY A 335 9.39 12.45 -21.63
C GLY A 335 8.72 11.46 -22.59
N THR A 336 7.93 11.95 -23.56
CA THR A 336 7.26 11.12 -24.57
C THR A 336 8.25 10.34 -25.43
N ARG A 337 9.31 10.99 -25.93
CA ARG A 337 10.37 10.31 -26.69
C ARG A 337 11.03 9.21 -25.87
N ASN A 338 11.38 9.52 -24.61
CA ASN A 338 11.98 8.54 -23.71
C ASN A 338 11.06 7.33 -23.47
N THR A 339 9.74 7.55 -23.38
CA THR A 339 8.76 6.45 -23.25
C THR A 339 8.69 5.62 -24.52
N ILE A 340 8.66 6.24 -25.70
CA ILE A 340 8.66 5.54 -27.00
C ILE A 340 9.92 4.69 -27.17
N ASP A 341 11.09 5.25 -26.88
CA ASP A 341 12.37 4.55 -26.98
C ASP A 341 12.43 3.37 -26.00
N TYR A 342 11.90 3.55 -24.79
CA TYR A 342 11.79 2.48 -23.80
C TYR A 342 10.79 1.39 -24.24
N ALA A 343 9.64 1.76 -24.78
CA ALA A 343 8.63 0.81 -25.29
C ALA A 343 9.18 -0.09 -26.39
N ARG A 344 9.89 0.49 -27.36
CA ARG A 344 10.59 -0.27 -28.40
C ARG A 344 11.61 -1.26 -27.81
N LYS A 345 12.37 -0.82 -26.80
CA LYS A 345 13.33 -1.69 -26.10
C LYS A 345 12.66 -2.87 -25.40
N GLN A 346 11.44 -2.70 -24.90
CA GLN A 346 10.66 -3.75 -24.22
C GLN A 346 9.77 -4.58 -25.16
N GLY A 347 9.95 -4.44 -26.49
CA GLY A 347 9.13 -5.15 -27.47
C GLY A 347 7.64 -4.75 -27.44
N CYS A 348 7.33 -3.55 -26.93
CA CYS A 348 6.00 -2.98 -26.94
C CYS A 348 5.76 -2.32 -28.31
N GLU A 349 4.67 -2.69 -28.98
CA GLU A 349 4.29 -2.09 -30.26
C GLU A 349 3.97 -0.61 -30.09
N VAL A 350 4.53 0.25 -30.94
CA VAL A 350 4.31 1.70 -30.84
C VAL A 350 3.47 2.19 -32.02
N ILE A 351 2.31 2.77 -31.72
CA ILE A 351 1.42 3.46 -32.64
C ILE A 351 1.58 4.97 -32.41
N LEU A 352 1.87 5.73 -33.47
CA LEU A 352 2.10 7.18 -33.41
C LEU A 352 0.93 7.98 -33.99
#